data_AF-A0AAV3PPB8-F1
#
_entry.id   AF-A0AAV3PPB8-F1
#
_cell.length_a   1.000
_cell.length_b   1.000
_cell.length_c   1.000
_cell.angle_alpha   90.00
_cell.angle_beta   90.00
_cell.angle_gamma   90.00
#
_symmetry.space_group_name_H-M   'P 1'
#
loop_
_entity.id
_entity.type
_entity.pdbx_description
1 polymer ?
#
loop_
_entity_poly.entity_id
_entity_poly.type
_entity_poly.pdbx_seq_one_letter_code
_entity_poly.pdbx_strand_id
1 'polypeptide(L)'
;MFHIKVRKNYTRNTKDKALKKINGDHLEQFDLAHTYSQEPMKAQPGSRCYVDYTKPEWPTDPCVFRRLYRKSCDSWKWFLEGLKEDLRITNQKQYVFISDKQKGLKKVMGEFLPNVAKRKCAQHIYMNIKKKSRGGHFLRDK
;
A
#
# COMPACT_ATOMS: atom_id res chain seq x y z
N MET A 1 -41.12 -1.17 38.86
CA MET A 1 -39.81 -0.71 38.34
C MET A 1 -38.74 -1.67 38.86
N PHE A 2 -38.26 -2.62 38.06
CA PHE A 2 -37.31 -3.64 38.54
C PHE A 2 -35.90 -3.04 38.71
N HIS A 3 -35.41 -2.94 39.95
CA HIS A 3 -34.04 -2.56 40.27
C HIS A 3 -33.11 -3.78 40.18
N ILE A 4 -32.75 -4.15 38.95
CA ILE A 4 -31.80 -5.25 38.71
C ILE A 4 -30.38 -4.72 38.98
N LYS A 5 -29.83 -5.07 40.15
CA LYS A 5 -28.42 -4.79 40.48
C LYS A 5 -27.52 -5.82 39.78
N VAL A 6 -27.02 -5.46 38.61
CA VAL A 6 -26.00 -6.26 37.92
C VAL A 6 -24.62 -5.94 38.51
N ARG A 7 -23.85 -6.96 38.90
CA ARG A 7 -22.46 -6.79 39.33
C ARG A 7 -21.61 -6.29 38.15
N LYS A 8 -20.74 -5.30 38.38
CA LYS A 8 -19.87 -4.69 37.34
C LYS A 8 -19.04 -5.72 36.55
N ASN A 9 -18.65 -6.83 37.18
CA ASN A 9 -17.90 -7.90 36.50
C ASN A 9 -18.76 -8.67 35.48
N TYR A 10 -20.05 -8.79 35.73
CA TYR A 10 -20.96 -9.43 34.77
C TYR A 10 -21.15 -8.55 33.53
N THR A 11 -21.34 -7.24 33.70
CA THR A 11 -21.44 -6.33 32.55
C THR A 11 -20.13 -6.27 31.75
N ARG A 12 -18.98 -6.29 32.44
CA ARG A 12 -17.66 -6.39 31.80
C ARG A 12 -17.51 -7.69 30.99
N ASN A 13 -17.80 -8.84 31.58
CA ASN A 13 -17.66 -10.14 30.91
C ASN A 13 -18.61 -10.27 29.71
N THR A 14 -19.84 -9.75 29.82
CA THR A 14 -20.81 -9.79 28.73
C THR A 14 -20.41 -8.85 27.60
N LYS A 15 -19.88 -7.66 27.93
CA LYS A 15 -19.29 -6.75 26.95
C LYS A 15 -18.09 -7.39 26.23
N ASP A 16 -17.19 -8.02 26.97
CA ASP A 16 -16.01 -8.69 26.40
C ASP A 16 -16.41 -9.87 25.48
N LYS A 17 -17.42 -10.66 25.87
CA LYS A 17 -17.98 -11.72 25.01
C LYS A 17 -18.64 -11.17 23.74
N ALA A 18 -19.37 -10.05 23.84
CA ALA A 18 -19.98 -9.40 22.68
C ALA A 18 -18.91 -8.81 21.75
N LEU A 19 -17.88 -8.16 22.30
CA LEU A 19 -16.76 -7.61 21.54
C LEU A 19 -15.97 -8.71 20.83
N LYS A 20 -15.74 -9.87 21.48
CA LYS A 20 -15.13 -11.05 20.83
C LYS A 20 -15.97 -11.60 19.68
N LYS A 21 -17.31 -11.52 19.75
CA LYS A 21 -18.18 -11.94 18.64
C LYS A 21 -18.20 -10.96 17.47
N ILE A 22 -18.11 -9.64 17.76
CA ILE A 22 -18.15 -8.60 16.73
C ILE A 22 -16.80 -8.49 16.02
N ASN A 23 -15.71 -8.48 16.79
CA ASN A 23 -14.37 -8.24 16.27
C ASN A 23 -13.59 -9.54 15.98
N GLY A 24 -14.12 -10.71 16.34
CA GLY A 24 -13.39 -11.98 16.27
C GLY A 24 -12.38 -12.14 17.41
N ASP A 25 -11.66 -13.26 17.44
CA ASP A 25 -10.54 -13.41 18.36
C ASP A 25 -9.36 -12.59 17.86
N HIS A 26 -8.91 -11.63 18.68
CA HIS A 26 -7.75 -10.79 18.41
C HIS A 26 -6.48 -11.59 18.08
N LEU A 27 -6.35 -12.82 18.59
CA LEU A 27 -5.24 -13.73 18.26
C LEU A 27 -5.36 -14.29 16.84
N GLU A 28 -6.55 -14.70 16.41
CA GLU A 28 -6.80 -15.16 15.03
C GLU A 28 -6.61 -14.02 14.01
N GLN A 29 -7.05 -12.80 14.35
CA GLN A 29 -6.80 -11.61 13.52
C GLN A 29 -5.31 -11.26 13.40
N PHE A 30 -4.51 -11.65 14.39
CA PHE A 30 -3.06 -11.43 14.39
C PHE A 30 -2.36 -12.39 13.42
N ASP A 31 -2.77 -13.65 13.38
CA ASP A 31 -2.29 -14.63 12.39
C ASP A 31 -2.64 -14.22 10.95
N LEU A 32 -3.80 -13.59 10.77
CA LEU A 32 -4.21 -12.99 9.50
C LEU A 32 -3.25 -11.89 9.01
N ALA A 33 -2.53 -11.18 9.89
CA ALA A 33 -1.57 -10.16 9.45
C ALA A 33 -0.39 -10.75 8.66
N HIS A 34 0.01 -11.98 9.00
CA HIS A 34 1.00 -12.73 8.22
C HIS A 34 0.46 -13.10 6.85
N THR A 35 -0.76 -13.65 6.77
CA THR A 35 -1.42 -14.03 5.51
C THR A 35 -1.67 -12.80 4.63
N TYR A 36 -2.16 -11.71 5.23
CA TYR A 36 -2.39 -10.43 4.59
C TYR A 36 -1.08 -9.80 4.10
N SER A 37 0.07 -10.02 4.75
CA SER A 37 1.36 -9.53 4.23
C SER A 37 1.75 -10.19 2.89
N GLN A 38 1.28 -11.41 2.64
CA GLN A 38 1.53 -12.17 1.40
C GLN A 38 0.60 -11.75 0.25
N GLU A 39 -0.60 -11.25 0.55
CA GLU A 39 -1.55 -10.83 -0.50
C GLU A 39 -1.01 -9.70 -1.40
N PRO A 40 -0.41 -8.61 -0.87
CA PRO A 40 0.26 -7.60 -1.68
C PRO A 40 1.45 -8.16 -2.47
N MET A 41 2.09 -9.23 -1.98
CA MET A 41 3.18 -9.89 -2.69
C MET A 41 2.66 -10.71 -3.89
N LYS A 42 1.46 -11.30 -3.78
CA LYS A 42 0.77 -11.95 -4.90
C LYS A 42 0.29 -10.92 -5.93
N ALA A 43 -0.25 -9.80 -5.49
CA ALA A 43 -0.78 -8.76 -6.36
C ALA A 43 0.32 -7.98 -7.12
N GLN A 44 1.50 -7.81 -6.53
CA GLN A 44 2.63 -7.10 -7.15
C GLN A 44 3.91 -7.92 -7.01
N PRO A 45 4.19 -8.84 -7.97
CA PRO A 45 5.37 -9.69 -7.93
C PRO A 45 6.66 -8.87 -7.76
N GLY A 46 7.47 -9.24 -6.77
CA GLY A 46 8.73 -8.56 -6.43
C GLY A 46 8.63 -7.48 -5.35
N SER A 47 7.43 -7.05 -4.97
CA SER A 47 7.23 -6.22 -3.77
C SER A 47 7.60 -6.98 -2.50
N ARG A 48 8.19 -6.29 -1.53
CA ARG A 48 8.53 -6.85 -0.22
C ARG A 48 7.66 -6.23 0.86
N CYS A 49 6.99 -7.07 1.62
CA CYS A 49 6.27 -6.68 2.82
C CYS A 49 7.07 -7.13 4.04
N TYR A 50 7.25 -6.23 4.99
CA TYR A 50 7.89 -6.49 6.27
C TYR A 50 6.88 -6.20 7.36
N VAL A 51 6.69 -7.13 8.27
CA VAL A 51 5.86 -6.93 9.44
C VAL A 51 6.80 -6.80 10.63
N ASP A 52 6.70 -5.67 11.33
CA ASP A 52 7.45 -5.37 12.54
C ASP A 52 6.57 -5.64 13.77
N TYR A 53 7.17 -6.30 14.75
CA TYR A 53 6.52 -6.73 15.98
C TYR A 53 7.27 -6.19 17.18
N THR A 54 6.53 -5.95 18.24
CA THR A 54 7.13 -5.61 19.53
C THR A 54 7.61 -6.91 20.16
N LYS A 55 8.89 -6.95 20.54
CA LYS A 55 9.42 -8.07 21.31
C LYS A 55 8.76 -8.06 22.70
N PRO A 56 8.13 -9.16 23.12
CA PRO A 56 7.59 -9.24 24.47
C PRO A 56 8.73 -9.21 25.48
N GLU A 57 8.53 -8.53 26.61
CA GLU A 57 9.51 -8.50 27.71
C GLU A 57 9.55 -9.84 28.45
N TRP A 58 8.43 -10.57 28.47
CA TRP A 58 8.30 -11.87 29.11
C TRP A 58 7.81 -12.96 28.15
N PRO A 59 8.20 -14.24 28.35
CA PRO A 59 7.81 -15.35 27.47
C PRO A 59 6.29 -15.57 27.35
N THR A 60 5.54 -15.11 28.34
CA THR A 60 4.08 -15.23 28.43
C THR A 60 3.34 -14.07 27.79
N ASP A 61 4.02 -12.97 27.46
CA ASP A 61 3.38 -11.80 26.89
C ASP A 61 3.15 -11.96 25.39
N PRO A 62 2.00 -11.51 24.87
CA PRO A 62 1.72 -11.59 23.45
C PRO A 62 2.60 -10.62 22.65
N CYS A 63 3.12 -11.07 21.51
CA CYS A 63 3.72 -10.19 20.52
C CYS A 63 2.68 -9.17 20.04
N VAL A 64 3.03 -7.88 20.03
CA VAL A 64 2.11 -6.82 19.59
C VAL A 64 2.57 -6.25 18.25
N PHE A 65 1.66 -6.15 17.29
CA PHE A 65 1.90 -5.61 15.96
C PHE A 65 2.30 -4.14 16.09
N ARG A 66 3.42 -3.76 15.47
CA ARG A 66 3.90 -2.38 15.53
C ARG A 66 3.66 -1.66 14.22
N ARG A 67 4.14 -2.22 13.11
CA ARG A 67 4.07 -1.57 11.80
C ARG A 67 4.18 -2.59 10.68
N LEU A 68 3.46 -2.34 9.59
CA LEU A 68 3.68 -3.00 8.31
C LEU A 68 4.44 -2.06 7.39
N TYR A 69 5.62 -2.46 6.95
CA TYR A 69 6.42 -1.74 5.97
C TYR A 69 6.34 -2.45 4.63
N ARG A 70 5.72 -1.80 3.64
CA ARG A 70 5.67 -2.28 2.27
C ARG A 70 6.70 -1.55 1.42
N LYS A 71 7.72 -2.25 0.98
CA LYS A 71 8.60 -1.81 -0.09
C LYS A 71 8.02 -2.34 -1.40
N SER A 72 7.20 -1.52 -2.04
CA SER A 72 6.81 -1.75 -3.42
C SER A 72 8.08 -1.76 -4.27
N CYS A 73 8.43 -2.90 -4.85
CA CYS A 73 9.30 -2.85 -6.01
C CYS A 73 8.40 -2.35 -7.11
N ASP A 74 8.69 -1.16 -7.64
CA ASP A 74 7.97 -0.61 -8.78
C ASP A 74 8.18 -1.56 -9.98
N SER A 75 7.37 -2.62 -10.02
CA SER A 75 7.29 -3.57 -11.12
C SER A 75 6.46 -2.92 -12.21
N TRP A 76 6.98 -1.81 -12.74
CA TRP A 76 6.44 -1.17 -13.94
C TRP A 76 6.29 -2.17 -15.06
N LYS A 77 7.14 -3.22 -15.07
CA LYS A 77 7.06 -4.32 -16.02
C LYS A 77 5.72 -5.04 -15.90
N TRP A 78 5.40 -5.59 -14.72
CA TRP A 78 4.13 -6.28 -14.49
C TRP A 78 2.93 -5.38 -14.81
N PHE A 79 2.96 -4.12 -14.36
CA PHE A 79 1.85 -3.20 -14.61
C PHE A 79 1.67 -2.90 -16.11
N LEU A 80 2.76 -2.64 -16.84
CA LEU A 80 2.67 -2.30 -18.25
C LEU A 80 2.36 -3.51 -19.14
N GLU A 81 2.79 -4.72 -18.75
CA GLU A 81 2.40 -5.97 -19.38
C GLU A 81 0.89 -6.17 -19.26
N GLY A 82 0.34 -6.11 -18.04
CA GLY A 82 -1.11 -6.24 -17.82
C GLY A 82 -1.91 -5.14 -18.51
N LEU A 83 -1.47 -3.88 -18.39
CA LEU A 83 -2.15 -2.75 -19.03
C LEU A 83 -2.18 -2.87 -20.56
N LYS A 84 -1.11 -3.38 -21.17
CA LYS A 84 -1.04 -3.61 -22.62
C LYS A 84 -2.05 -4.67 -23.06
N GLU A 85 -2.21 -5.72 -22.25
CA GLU A 85 -3.16 -6.80 -22.49
C GLU A 85 -4.61 -6.32 -22.31
N ASP A 86 -4.91 -5.67 -21.19
CA ASP A 86 -6.23 -5.16 -20.85
C ASP A 86 -6.76 -4.17 -21.89
N LEU A 87 -5.90 -3.23 -22.33
CA LEU A 87 -6.23 -2.25 -23.35
C LEU A 87 -6.05 -2.77 -24.78
N ARG A 88 -5.61 -4.02 -24.94
CA ARG A 88 -5.32 -4.69 -26.22
C ARG A 88 -4.50 -3.79 -27.16
N ILE A 89 -3.43 -3.20 -26.64
CA ILE A 89 -2.60 -2.24 -27.38
C ILE A 89 -1.82 -2.97 -28.47
N THR A 90 -2.38 -3.01 -29.67
CA THR A 90 -1.76 -3.55 -30.88
C THR A 90 -1.00 -2.44 -31.64
N ASN A 91 -1.59 -1.25 -31.74
CA ASN A 91 -0.98 -0.08 -32.36
C ASN A 91 -0.61 0.99 -31.31
N GLN A 92 0.65 0.97 -30.88
CA GLN A 92 1.15 1.88 -29.86
C GLN A 92 1.09 3.36 -30.26
N LYS A 93 1.06 3.69 -31.56
CA LYS A 93 1.05 5.09 -32.02
C LYS A 93 -0.27 5.80 -31.70
N GLN A 94 -1.34 5.06 -31.42
CA GLN A 94 -2.65 5.62 -31.06
C GLN A 94 -2.72 6.07 -29.59
N TYR A 95 -1.71 5.74 -28.79
CA TYR A 95 -1.71 6.01 -27.36
C TYR A 95 -0.65 7.05 -26.99
N VAL A 96 -0.99 7.86 -25.99
CA VAL A 96 -0.06 8.79 -25.35
C VAL A 96 -0.07 8.48 -23.85
N PHE A 97 1.08 8.08 -23.32
CA PHE A 97 1.25 7.85 -21.90
C PHE A 97 1.73 9.11 -21.22
N ILE A 98 1.01 9.54 -20.18
CA ILE A 98 1.34 10.71 -19.37
C ILE A 98 1.70 10.22 -17.97
N SER A 99 2.93 10.45 -17.53
CA SER A 99 3.42 10.01 -16.20
C SER A 99 4.27 11.09 -15.54
N ASP A 100 4.44 11.00 -14.22
CA ASP A 100 5.44 11.80 -13.50
C ASP A 100 6.85 11.19 -13.63
N LYS A 101 7.88 11.90 -13.12
CA LYS A 101 9.25 11.40 -13.05
C LYS A 101 9.36 10.29 -12.00
N GLN A 102 9.01 9.08 -12.39
CA GLN A 102 9.14 7.88 -11.57
C GLN A 102 10.38 7.07 -11.96
N LYS A 103 11.09 6.55 -10.95
CA LYS A 103 12.31 5.77 -11.14
C LYS A 103 11.93 4.43 -11.77
N GLY A 104 12.73 3.95 -12.73
CA GLY A 104 12.48 2.67 -13.41
C GLY A 104 11.45 2.71 -14.55
N LEU A 105 10.42 3.57 -14.48
CA LEU A 105 9.35 3.63 -15.49
C LEU A 105 9.88 3.89 -16.91
N LYS A 106 10.78 4.87 -17.09
CA LYS A 106 11.32 5.22 -18.41
C LYS A 106 12.00 4.02 -19.10
N LYS A 107 12.74 3.21 -18.33
CA LYS A 107 13.44 2.03 -18.86
C LYS A 107 12.45 1.00 -19.36
N VAL A 108 11.49 0.64 -18.51
CA VAL A 108 10.47 -0.37 -18.83
C VAL A 108 9.55 0.09 -19.97
N MET A 109 9.15 1.36 -19.99
CA MET A 109 8.39 1.92 -21.12
C MET A 109 9.15 1.83 -22.45
N GLY A 110 10.49 1.86 -22.43
CA GLY A 110 11.31 1.64 -23.63
C GLY A 110 11.31 0.19 -24.11
N GLU A 111 11.18 -0.76 -23.19
CA GLU A 111 11.19 -2.20 -23.45
C GLU A 111 9.81 -2.69 -23.95
N PHE A 112 8.73 -2.32 -23.27
CA PHE A 112 7.38 -2.88 -23.53
C PHE A 112 6.55 -2.06 -24.52
N LEU A 113 6.70 -0.74 -24.50
CA LEU A 113 5.95 0.21 -25.33
C LEU A 113 6.91 1.21 -26.00
N PRO A 114 7.87 0.75 -26.82
CA PRO A 114 8.88 1.61 -27.43
C PRO A 114 8.26 2.72 -28.29
N ASN A 115 7.18 2.41 -29.00
CA ASN A 115 6.56 3.26 -30.02
C ASN A 115 5.42 4.14 -29.49
N VAL A 116 5.11 4.06 -28.20
CA VAL A 116 4.08 4.91 -27.60
C VAL A 116 4.65 6.30 -27.34
N ALA A 117 3.85 7.34 -27.62
CA ALA A 117 4.22 8.69 -27.26
C ALA A 117 4.23 8.83 -25.72
N LYS A 118 5.27 9.46 -25.18
CA LYS A 118 5.48 9.60 -23.72
C LYS A 118 5.54 11.08 -23.37
N ARG A 119 4.70 11.53 -22.44
CA ARG A 119 4.70 12.91 -21.93
C ARG A 119 4.83 12.94 -20.41
N LYS A 120 5.37 14.06 -19.91
CA LYS A 120 5.40 14.33 -18.48
C LYS A 120 4.05 14.93 -18.06
N CYS A 121 3.54 14.53 -16.91
CA CYS A 121 2.31 15.10 -16.37
C CYS A 121 2.51 16.57 -15.99
N ALA A 122 1.83 17.49 -16.69
CA ALA A 122 1.92 18.93 -16.43
C ALA A 122 1.47 19.29 -15.00
N GLN A 123 0.44 18.62 -14.47
CA GLN A 123 -0.03 18.85 -13.11
C GLN A 123 1.03 18.45 -12.07
N HIS A 124 1.71 17.33 -12.26
CA HIS A 124 2.82 16.93 -11.38
C HIS A 124 4.02 17.86 -11.53
N ILE A 125 4.35 18.32 -12.74
CA ILE A 125 5.38 19.35 -12.95
C ILE A 125 5.04 20.60 -12.14
N TYR A 126 3.83 21.12 -12.29
CA TYR A 126 3.36 22.29 -11.55
C TYR A 126 3.42 22.09 -10.03
N MET A 127 2.92 20.95 -9.52
CA MET A 127 2.97 20.65 -8.10
C MET A 127 4.41 20.52 -7.58
N ASN A 128 5.31 19.89 -8.34
CA ASN A 128 6.73 19.75 -8.00
C ASN A 128 7.43 21.12 -7.99
N ILE A 129 7.11 22.02 -8.93
CA ILE A 129 7.61 23.39 -8.96
C ILE A 129 7.07 24.17 -7.75
N LYS A 130 5.75 24.14 -7.51
CA LYS A 130 5.09 24.81 -6.39
C LYS A 130 5.63 24.35 -5.02
N LYS A 131 5.95 23.06 -4.88
CA LYS A 131 6.54 22.50 -3.66
C LYS A 131 7.97 23.00 -3.44
N LYS A 132 8.75 23.15 -4.52
CA LYS A 132 10.13 23.67 -4.47
C LYS A 132 10.20 25.18 -4.31
N SER A 133 9.27 25.94 -4.87
CA SER A 133 9.24 27.41 -4.76
C SER A 133 8.88 27.90 -3.35
N ARG A 134 8.29 27.05 -2.50
CA ARG A 134 8.18 27.30 -1.05
C ARG A 134 9.54 27.30 -0.32
N GLY A 135 10.64 26.92 -0.99
CA GLY A 135 12.01 26.93 -0.49
C GLY A 135 12.98 27.82 -1.28
N GLY A 136 12.50 28.77 -2.08
CA GLY A 136 13.32 29.89 -2.58
C GLY A 136 14.32 29.64 -3.72
N HIS A 137 14.41 28.46 -4.34
CA HIS A 137 15.34 28.23 -5.45
C HIS A 137 14.62 27.87 -6.76
N PHE A 138 14.66 28.82 -7.71
CA PHE A 138 14.28 28.61 -9.10
C PHE A 138 15.24 27.61 -9.77
N LEU A 139 14.70 26.66 -10.52
CA LEU A 139 15.48 25.69 -11.29
C LEU A 139 16.25 26.45 -12.39
N ARG A 140 17.59 26.47 -12.32
CA ARG A 140 18.43 26.82 -13.47
C ARG A 140 18.38 25.69 -14.49
N ASP A 141 18.08 26.02 -15.72
CA ASP A 141 18.17 25.12 -16.87
C ASP A 141 19.64 24.71 -17.13
N LYS A 142 19.83 23.45 -17.48
CA LYS A 142 21.05 22.91 -18.11
C LYS A 142 20.63 22.20 -19.39
#